data_AF-A0A1C3JIQ1-F1
#
_entry.id   AF-A0A1C3JIQ1-F1
#
_cell.length_a   1.000
_cell.length_b   1.000
_cell.length_c   1.000
_cell.angle_alpha   90.00
_cell.angle_beta   90.00
_cell.angle_gamma   90.00
#
_symmetry.space_group_name_H-M   'P 1'
#
loop_
_entity.id
_entity.type
_entity.pdbx_description
1 polymer ?
#
loop_
_entity_poly.entity_id
_entity_poly.type
_entity_poly.pdbx_seq_one_letter_code
_entity_poly.pdbx_strand_id
1 'polypeptide(L)'
;MSRRAQYQYGSTLPASETGIVDNALGLSHSHGAVTLVPHTVEINEREEWHNVDGLDILFINMPDAEAPSEHIHWIPEYKALHTAELTYDGQHNIYTFRGAKIRDALVWSKYLHEMKMRFADEAEVLHQAHSAPVWNDNGTEISEYLTLQRDNYGFLHNQTMRLANQGVTVNDMGREIEKIIPEVQQQTWYSRGYHGSYSHNARAIMNLYLGYLDLNPTTINPLQTIDKSCVYVEAAGAETLTQAGKAHFEAGRYQEASQLLNDVLQCDHSNEPVREMLADTWEQQGYQSETMAWRNSYLQGAYELRTGIIGETIKMASVDIIANTPTTGFLDFLSVSMNGPKAIELGLDFSLTIVHPDVKENFYAEVSNGNLTAIQTDSIEKADTSL
;
A
#
# COMPACT_ATOMS: atom_id res chain seq x y z
N MET A 1 -3.14 -1.39 -10.06
CA MET A 1 -2.24 -1.74 -8.94
C MET A 1 -0.98 -2.47 -9.40
N SER A 2 -1.07 -3.57 -10.18
CA SER A 2 0.12 -4.38 -10.57
C SER A 2 1.27 -3.60 -11.19
N ARG A 3 0.99 -2.63 -12.07
CA ARG A 3 2.03 -1.75 -12.65
C ARG A 3 2.77 -0.91 -11.60
N ARG A 4 2.09 -0.42 -10.57
CA ARG A 4 2.74 0.32 -9.47
C ARG A 4 3.50 -0.61 -8.53
N ALA A 5 3.03 -1.85 -8.37
CA ALA A 5 3.73 -2.86 -7.57
C ALA A 5 5.12 -3.19 -8.15
N GLN A 6 5.29 -3.13 -9.47
CA GLN A 6 6.60 -3.27 -10.11
C GLN A 6 7.62 -2.23 -9.63
N TYR A 7 7.19 -0.99 -9.36
CA TYR A 7 8.05 0.03 -8.75
C TYR A 7 8.33 -0.29 -7.28
N GLN A 8 7.29 -0.56 -6.49
CA GLN A 8 7.43 -0.85 -5.07
C GLN A 8 8.38 -2.03 -4.80
N TYR A 9 8.27 -3.10 -5.60
CA TYR A 9 9.09 -4.32 -5.44
C TYR A 9 10.29 -4.37 -6.39
N GLY A 10 10.48 -3.35 -7.22
CA GLY A 10 11.62 -3.23 -8.15
C GLY A 10 11.73 -4.37 -9.15
N SER A 11 10.64 -5.02 -9.57
CA SER A 11 10.67 -6.38 -10.16
C SER A 11 11.45 -6.52 -11.48
N THR A 12 11.94 -5.43 -12.07
CA THR A 12 12.81 -5.44 -13.27
C THR A 12 14.29 -5.26 -12.91
N LEU A 13 14.58 -4.81 -11.70
CA LEU A 13 15.94 -4.53 -11.24
C LEU A 13 16.67 -5.85 -10.93
N PRO A 14 17.98 -5.94 -11.23
CA PRO A 14 18.78 -7.09 -10.82
C PRO A 14 19.02 -7.08 -9.31
N ALA A 15 19.14 -8.27 -8.72
CA ALA A 15 19.61 -8.42 -7.35
C ALA A 15 21.11 -8.05 -7.28
N SER A 16 21.42 -6.88 -6.70
CA SER A 16 22.78 -6.32 -6.65
C SER A 16 22.85 -5.14 -5.67
N GLU A 17 24.06 -4.72 -5.30
CA GLU A 17 24.28 -3.55 -4.42
C GLU A 17 23.68 -2.25 -4.99
N THR A 18 23.56 -2.14 -6.31
CA THR A 18 22.96 -1.02 -7.03
C THR A 18 21.52 -1.26 -7.50
N GLY A 19 20.94 -2.42 -7.19
CA GLY A 19 19.57 -2.82 -7.56
C GLY A 19 18.70 -3.18 -6.34
N ILE A 20 17.86 -4.20 -6.48
CA ILE A 20 17.11 -4.74 -5.33
C ILE A 20 18.09 -5.42 -4.37
N VAL A 21 17.91 -5.14 -3.09
CA VAL A 21 18.66 -5.78 -2.00
C VAL A 21 17.77 -6.55 -1.04
N ASP A 22 16.51 -6.13 -0.86
CA ASP A 22 15.54 -6.72 0.05
C ASP A 22 14.12 -6.14 -0.19
N ASN A 23 13.07 -6.78 0.33
CA ASN A 23 11.69 -6.30 0.30
C ASN A 23 11.04 -6.14 1.71
N ALA A 24 11.87 -5.98 2.74
CA ALA A 24 11.54 -5.78 4.16
C ALA A 24 10.86 -6.99 4.82
N LEU A 25 9.62 -7.30 4.44
CA LEU A 25 8.87 -8.45 4.94
C LEU A 25 9.48 -9.80 4.50
N GLY A 26 10.37 -9.75 3.52
CA GLY A 26 11.12 -10.88 2.98
C GLY A 26 11.99 -10.42 1.81
N LEU A 27 12.77 -11.33 1.23
CA LEU A 27 13.74 -11.00 0.18
C LEU A 27 13.08 -10.60 -1.14
N SER A 28 12.06 -11.35 -1.57
CA SER A 28 11.29 -11.10 -2.79
C SER A 28 9.98 -11.89 -2.79
N HIS A 29 9.13 -11.64 -3.78
CA HIS A 29 7.99 -12.50 -4.08
C HIS A 29 8.47 -13.74 -4.83
N SER A 30 7.88 -14.90 -4.52
CA SER A 30 8.08 -16.10 -5.34
C SER A 30 7.46 -15.93 -6.73
N HIS A 31 8.12 -16.47 -7.75
CA HIS A 31 7.55 -16.60 -9.08
C HIS A 31 6.95 -18.01 -9.23
N GLY A 32 5.63 -18.09 -9.32
CA GLY A 32 4.93 -19.38 -9.39
C GLY A 32 3.43 -19.22 -9.63
N ALA A 33 2.74 -20.35 -9.67
CA ALA A 33 1.29 -20.38 -9.76
C ALA A 33 0.67 -19.83 -8.47
N VAL A 34 -0.25 -18.87 -8.60
CA VAL A 34 -1.07 -18.37 -7.49
C VAL A 34 -2.28 -19.28 -7.35
N THR A 35 -2.40 -19.97 -6.22
CA THR A 35 -3.51 -20.88 -5.92
C THR A 35 -4.35 -20.37 -4.75
N LEU A 36 -5.62 -20.73 -4.70
CA LEU A 36 -6.51 -20.42 -3.58
C LEU A 36 -7.49 -21.56 -3.37
N VAL A 37 -7.50 -22.11 -2.15
CA VAL A 37 -8.50 -23.08 -1.70
C VAL A 37 -9.42 -22.38 -0.70
N PRO A 38 -10.75 -22.37 -0.92
CA PRO A 38 -11.68 -21.79 0.04
C PRO A 38 -11.55 -22.45 1.41
N HIS A 39 -11.74 -21.64 2.46
CA HIS A 39 -11.74 -22.14 3.83
C HIS A 39 -12.93 -23.08 4.07
N THR A 40 -12.75 -24.07 4.94
CA THR A 40 -13.83 -24.99 5.36
C THR A 40 -14.43 -24.61 6.72
N VAL A 41 -13.71 -23.80 7.50
CA VAL A 41 -14.13 -23.24 8.78
C VAL A 41 -13.80 -21.75 8.72
N GLU A 42 -14.78 -20.93 9.06
CA GLU A 42 -14.64 -19.48 9.13
C GLU A 42 -14.69 -19.05 10.59
N ILE A 43 -13.73 -18.24 11.00
CA ILE A 43 -13.73 -17.59 12.33
C ILE A 43 -14.56 -16.32 12.20
N ASN A 44 -15.77 -16.32 12.72
CA ASN A 44 -16.75 -15.25 12.53
C ASN A 44 -16.89 -14.37 13.78
N GLU A 45 -16.93 -14.99 14.96
CA GLU A 45 -17.04 -14.26 16.21
C GLU A 45 -15.77 -13.48 16.50
N ARG A 46 -15.86 -12.51 17.42
CA ARG A 46 -14.69 -11.76 17.87
C ARG A 46 -13.61 -12.70 18.42
N GLU A 47 -14.02 -13.76 19.12
CA GLU A 47 -13.14 -14.77 19.71
C GLU A 47 -13.77 -16.17 19.59
N GLU A 48 -12.97 -17.15 19.17
CA GLU A 48 -13.40 -18.54 19.04
C GLU A 48 -12.30 -19.50 19.49
N TRP A 49 -12.68 -20.57 20.19
CA TRP A 49 -11.79 -21.69 20.50
C TRP A 49 -12.03 -22.83 19.53
N HIS A 50 -10.94 -23.33 18.94
CA HIS A 50 -10.97 -24.53 18.09
C HIS A 50 -9.90 -25.51 18.53
N ASN A 51 -10.24 -26.79 18.56
CA ASN A 51 -9.25 -27.85 18.75
C ASN A 51 -8.74 -28.30 17.38
N VAL A 52 -7.45 -28.12 17.11
CA VAL A 52 -6.80 -28.49 15.86
C VAL A 52 -5.70 -29.50 16.18
N ASP A 53 -5.88 -30.73 15.74
CA ASP A 53 -4.94 -31.84 15.97
C ASP A 53 -4.55 -32.02 17.46
N GLY A 54 -5.53 -31.85 18.36
CA GLY A 54 -5.33 -32.00 19.80
C GLY A 54 -4.92 -30.72 20.54
N LEU A 55 -4.57 -29.64 19.84
CA LEU A 55 -4.23 -28.35 20.45
C LEU A 55 -5.46 -27.45 20.51
N ASP A 56 -5.75 -26.90 21.70
CA ASP A 56 -6.75 -25.85 21.86
C ASP A 56 -6.14 -24.51 21.44
N ILE A 57 -6.72 -23.90 20.41
CA ILE A 57 -6.24 -22.64 19.83
C ILE A 57 -7.35 -21.59 19.97
N LEU A 58 -7.02 -20.46 20.59
CA LEU A 58 -7.89 -19.29 20.65
C LEU A 58 -7.60 -18.38 19.45
N PHE A 59 -8.58 -18.21 18.58
CA PHE A 59 -8.55 -17.26 17.47
C PHE A 59 -9.25 -15.96 17.86
N ILE A 60 -8.67 -14.81 17.51
CA ILE A 60 -9.20 -13.49 17.86
C ILE A 60 -9.16 -12.59 16.63
N ASN A 61 -10.33 -12.21 16.11
CA ASN A 61 -10.53 -11.49 14.85
C ASN A 61 -10.21 -9.99 14.95
N MET A 62 -9.09 -9.53 14.38
CA MET A 62 -8.55 -8.15 14.43
C MET A 62 -8.64 -7.42 13.07
N PRO A 63 -9.85 -7.20 12.50
CA PRO A 63 -10.01 -6.67 11.14
C PRO A 63 -9.58 -5.20 11.00
N ASP A 64 -9.38 -4.77 9.75
CA ASP A 64 -9.10 -3.39 9.33
C ASP A 64 -7.76 -2.79 9.84
N ALA A 65 -6.89 -3.61 10.43
CA ALA A 65 -5.52 -3.26 10.77
C ALA A 65 -4.56 -3.50 9.59
N GLU A 66 -3.86 -4.64 9.48
CA GLU A 66 -3.07 -4.94 8.28
C GLU A 66 -4.01 -5.31 7.13
N ALA A 67 -4.93 -6.23 7.37
CA ALA A 67 -5.90 -6.66 6.37
C ALA A 67 -7.35 -6.39 6.80
N PRO A 68 -8.30 -6.30 5.84
CA PRO A 68 -9.73 -6.20 6.17
C PRO A 68 -10.26 -7.39 6.97
N SER A 69 -9.66 -8.57 6.79
CA SER A 69 -9.92 -9.77 7.58
C SER A 69 -8.58 -10.34 8.03
N GLU A 70 -8.37 -10.39 9.33
CA GLU A 70 -7.14 -10.83 9.97
C GLU A 70 -7.47 -11.32 11.38
N HIS A 71 -6.79 -12.35 11.85
CA HIS A 71 -6.92 -12.83 13.22
C HIS A 71 -5.57 -13.23 13.79
N ILE A 72 -5.40 -13.01 15.08
CA ILE A 72 -4.27 -13.59 15.83
C ILE A 72 -4.68 -14.95 16.38
N HIS A 73 -3.71 -15.75 16.81
CA HIS A 73 -4.02 -16.97 17.57
C HIS A 73 -3.08 -17.19 18.74
N TRP A 74 -3.66 -17.71 19.83
CA TRP A 74 -2.96 -18.06 21.07
C TRP A 74 -3.06 -19.56 21.30
N ILE A 75 -1.92 -20.19 21.59
CA ILE A 75 -1.81 -21.63 21.88
C ILE A 75 -1.31 -21.77 23.33
N PRO A 76 -2.21 -22.01 24.31
CA PRO A 76 -1.85 -22.04 25.73
C PRO A 76 -0.82 -23.11 26.08
N GLU A 77 -0.89 -24.29 25.44
CA GLU A 77 0.02 -25.41 25.71
C GLU A 77 1.49 -25.05 25.49
N TYR A 78 1.76 -24.18 24.51
CA TYR A 78 3.10 -23.69 24.20
C TYR A 78 3.35 -22.27 24.69
N LYS A 79 2.34 -21.64 25.30
CA LYS A 79 2.33 -20.21 25.61
C LYS A 79 2.82 -19.36 24.43
N ALA A 80 2.34 -19.72 23.23
CA ALA A 80 2.78 -19.14 21.97
C ALA A 80 1.71 -18.21 21.41
N LEU A 81 2.10 -16.97 21.12
CA LEU A 81 1.24 -15.96 20.49
C LEU A 81 1.67 -15.76 19.04
N HIS A 82 0.78 -16.10 18.10
CA HIS A 82 0.93 -15.69 16.71
C HIS A 82 0.14 -14.41 16.44
N THR A 83 0.84 -13.35 16.05
CA THR A 83 0.25 -12.01 15.87
C THR A 83 -0.13 -11.68 14.43
N ALA A 84 -0.19 -12.70 13.55
CA ALA A 84 -0.45 -12.51 12.13
C ALA A 84 0.55 -11.52 11.51
N GLU A 85 0.09 -10.43 10.91
CA GLU A 85 0.95 -9.38 10.36
C GLU A 85 0.78 -8.05 11.11
N LEU A 86 0.11 -8.08 12.27
CA LEU A 86 -0.03 -6.93 13.17
C LEU A 86 1.29 -6.50 13.80
N THR A 87 2.26 -7.41 13.88
CA THR A 87 3.65 -7.10 14.26
C THR A 87 4.61 -7.56 13.19
N TYR A 88 5.70 -6.83 13.05
CA TYR A 88 6.78 -7.07 12.11
C TYR A 88 8.04 -6.40 12.68
N ASP A 89 9.23 -6.87 12.30
CA ASP A 89 10.49 -6.23 12.71
C ASP A 89 10.76 -4.94 11.90
N GLY A 90 9.86 -3.98 12.05
CA GLY A 90 9.89 -2.63 11.50
C GLY A 90 8.49 -2.00 11.53
N GLN A 91 8.34 -0.85 10.88
CA GLN A 91 7.02 -0.24 10.66
C GLN A 91 6.36 -0.81 9.40
N HIS A 92 5.12 -1.27 9.52
CA HIS A 92 4.33 -1.72 8.37
C HIS A 92 3.70 -0.55 7.61
N ASN A 93 3.13 -0.83 6.43
CA ASN A 93 2.38 0.10 5.63
C ASN A 93 0.99 0.36 6.24
N ILE A 94 0.71 1.63 6.51
CA ILE A 94 -0.66 2.18 6.60
C ILE A 94 -1.19 2.49 5.19
N TYR A 95 -0.29 2.83 4.27
CA TYR A 95 -0.57 2.91 2.85
C TYR A 95 0.58 2.33 2.03
N THR A 96 0.23 1.42 1.12
CA THR A 96 1.20 0.75 0.26
C THR A 96 1.39 1.48 -1.08
N PHE A 97 2.62 1.51 -1.61
CA PHE A 97 2.99 2.26 -2.81
C PHE A 97 2.26 1.78 -4.08
N ARG A 98 1.94 0.49 -4.15
CA ARG A 98 1.14 -0.13 -5.23
C ARG A 98 -0.29 0.42 -5.32
N GLY A 99 -0.75 1.11 -4.28
CA GLY A 99 -2.09 1.66 -4.13
C GLY A 99 -3.06 0.67 -3.50
N ALA A 100 -3.73 1.10 -2.43
CA ALA A 100 -4.80 0.38 -1.74
C ALA A 100 -5.68 1.37 -0.96
N LYS A 101 -6.78 0.89 -0.38
CA LYS A 101 -7.48 1.60 0.70
C LYS A 101 -6.50 1.83 1.86
N ILE A 102 -6.59 2.98 2.51
CA ILE A 102 -5.76 3.29 3.67
C ILE A 102 -6.24 2.48 4.88
N ARG A 103 -5.29 1.93 5.63
CA ARG A 103 -5.51 1.16 6.87
C ARG A 103 -5.70 2.07 8.08
N ASP A 104 -6.34 1.58 9.12
CA ASP A 104 -6.58 2.37 10.34
C ASP A 104 -5.47 2.13 11.39
N ALA A 105 -4.53 3.06 11.46
CA ALA A 105 -3.43 3.03 12.43
C ALA A 105 -3.90 3.10 13.90
N LEU A 106 -5.06 3.72 14.17
CA LEU A 106 -5.61 3.83 15.53
C LEU A 106 -6.20 2.49 15.99
N VAL A 107 -6.95 1.83 15.11
CA VAL A 107 -7.46 0.47 15.36
C VAL A 107 -6.30 -0.49 15.60
N TRP A 108 -5.28 -0.45 14.73
CA TRP A 108 -4.09 -1.27 14.84
C TRP A 108 -3.37 -1.08 16.19
N SER A 109 -3.15 0.18 16.60
CA SER A 109 -2.54 0.49 17.91
C SER A 109 -3.37 -0.07 19.09
N LYS A 110 -4.70 -0.02 19.02
CA LYS A 110 -5.56 -0.60 20.07
C LYS A 110 -5.44 -2.12 20.15
N TYR A 111 -5.36 -2.82 19.01
CA TYR A 111 -5.17 -4.27 19.01
C TYR A 111 -3.81 -4.69 19.58
N LEU A 112 -2.74 -3.97 19.24
CA LEU A 112 -1.42 -4.18 19.84
C LEU A 112 -1.45 -3.97 21.36
N HIS A 113 -2.20 -2.96 21.82
CA HIS A 113 -2.39 -2.73 23.24
C HIS A 113 -3.16 -3.85 23.93
N GLU A 114 -4.23 -4.35 23.29
CA GLU A 114 -5.02 -5.48 23.78
C GLU A 114 -4.16 -6.75 23.89
N MET A 115 -3.39 -7.07 22.85
CA MET A 115 -2.47 -8.22 22.87
C MET A 115 -1.48 -8.14 24.03
N LYS A 116 -0.90 -6.95 24.25
CA LYS A 116 0.01 -6.74 25.38
C LYS A 116 -0.69 -7.03 26.71
N MET A 117 -1.87 -6.45 26.91
CA MET A 117 -2.63 -6.60 28.16
C MET A 117 -3.05 -8.05 28.45
N ARG A 118 -3.26 -8.86 27.41
CA ARG A 118 -3.77 -10.22 27.54
C ARG A 118 -2.68 -11.27 27.63
N PHE A 119 -1.58 -11.08 26.91
CA PHE A 119 -0.65 -12.18 26.64
C PHE A 119 0.80 -11.88 27.02
N ALA A 120 1.21 -10.62 27.20
CA ALA A 120 2.64 -10.30 27.38
C ALA A 120 3.25 -10.91 28.65
N ASP A 121 2.44 -11.08 29.71
CA ASP A 121 2.91 -11.66 30.99
C ASP A 121 2.94 -13.20 30.96
N GLU A 122 2.23 -13.83 30.03
CA GLU A 122 2.09 -15.30 29.95
C GLU A 122 2.84 -15.92 28.78
N ALA A 123 3.01 -15.19 27.66
CA ALA A 123 3.65 -15.70 26.47
C ALA A 123 5.15 -15.98 26.70
N GLU A 124 5.60 -17.15 26.27
CA GLU A 124 7.03 -17.50 26.21
C GLU A 124 7.62 -17.14 24.85
N VAL A 125 6.79 -17.14 23.80
CA VAL A 125 7.18 -16.73 22.44
C VAL A 125 6.06 -15.96 21.76
N LEU A 126 6.46 -14.90 21.06
CA LEU A 126 5.64 -14.20 20.08
C LEU A 126 6.25 -14.45 18.70
N HIS A 127 5.43 -14.87 17.75
CA HIS A 127 5.82 -14.99 16.35
C HIS A 127 4.74 -14.44 15.43
N GLN A 128 5.10 -14.22 14.17
CA GLN A 128 4.26 -13.51 13.21
C GLN A 128 4.51 -14.08 11.80
N ALA A 129 3.75 -13.62 10.81
CA ALA A 129 3.87 -14.07 9.43
C ALA A 129 5.23 -13.73 8.80
N HIS A 130 5.90 -12.68 9.29
CA HIS A 130 7.15 -12.15 8.73
C HIS A 130 8.17 -11.78 9.82
N SER A 131 9.46 -11.99 9.58
CA SER A 131 10.57 -11.75 10.53
C SER A 131 10.76 -12.81 11.61
N ALA A 132 11.74 -12.60 12.48
CA ALA A 132 12.14 -13.54 13.52
C ALA A 132 11.19 -13.48 14.74
N PRO A 133 11.02 -14.59 15.48
CA PRO A 133 10.23 -14.58 16.71
C PRO A 133 10.90 -13.78 17.84
N VAL A 134 10.10 -13.34 18.80
CA VAL A 134 10.54 -12.69 20.05
C VAL A 134 10.35 -13.68 21.20
N TRP A 135 11.44 -14.02 21.88
CA TRP A 135 11.45 -14.90 23.05
C TRP A 135 11.43 -14.08 24.34
N ASN A 136 10.65 -14.53 25.33
CA ASN A 136 10.45 -13.83 26.59
C ASN A 136 11.41 -14.31 27.69
N ASP A 137 12.72 -14.35 27.39
CA ASP A 137 13.73 -14.98 28.25
C ASP A 137 13.82 -14.35 29.65
N ASN A 138 13.68 -13.02 29.76
CA ASN A 138 13.71 -12.29 31.03
C ASN A 138 12.32 -11.83 31.50
N GLY A 139 11.26 -12.18 30.77
CA GLY A 139 9.87 -11.89 31.10
C GLY A 139 9.41 -10.48 30.74
N THR A 140 10.19 -9.70 29.98
CA THR A 140 9.79 -8.34 29.55
C THR A 140 9.86 -8.11 28.05
N GLU A 141 10.56 -8.96 27.29
CA GLU A 141 10.88 -8.75 25.88
C GLU A 141 9.61 -8.63 25.01
N ILE A 142 8.64 -9.53 25.21
CA ILE A 142 7.36 -9.47 24.47
C ILE A 142 6.57 -8.22 24.85
N SER A 143 6.58 -7.85 26.13
CA SER A 143 5.89 -6.66 26.64
C SER A 143 6.49 -5.37 26.08
N GLU A 144 7.82 -5.29 26.01
CA GLU A 144 8.57 -4.18 25.43
C GLU A 144 8.37 -4.08 23.91
N TYR A 145 8.46 -5.22 23.21
CA TYR A 145 8.21 -5.31 21.77
C TYR A 145 6.80 -4.83 21.42
N LEU A 146 5.76 -5.37 22.06
CA LEU A 146 4.38 -4.96 21.83
C LEU A 146 4.13 -3.50 22.22
N THR A 147 4.84 -2.99 23.23
CA THR A 147 4.77 -1.57 23.61
C THR A 147 5.27 -0.68 22.47
N LEU A 148 6.44 -0.97 21.94
CA LEU A 148 7.02 -0.17 20.86
C LEU A 148 6.25 -0.34 19.56
N GLN A 149 5.75 -1.53 19.22
CA GLN A 149 4.85 -1.73 18.09
C GLN A 149 3.56 -0.90 18.25
N ARG A 150 2.88 -0.99 19.39
CA ARG A 150 1.67 -0.21 19.71
C ARG A 150 1.95 1.28 19.52
N ASP A 151 3.05 1.75 20.11
CA ASP A 151 3.43 3.15 20.09
C ASP A 151 3.86 3.59 18.70
N ASN A 152 4.37 2.70 17.85
CA ASN A 152 4.76 3.00 16.48
C ASN A 152 3.56 3.52 15.68
N TYR A 153 2.43 2.81 15.74
CA TYR A 153 1.18 3.21 15.08
C TYR A 153 0.41 4.30 15.83
N GLY A 154 0.34 4.20 17.16
CA GLY A 154 -0.41 5.14 18.00
C GLY A 154 0.20 6.54 18.00
N PHE A 155 1.53 6.63 18.11
CA PHE A 155 2.25 7.90 17.97
C PHE A 155 1.99 8.53 16.61
N LEU A 156 2.15 7.73 15.55
CA LEU A 156 2.02 8.20 14.18
C LEU A 156 0.61 8.74 13.90
N HIS A 157 -0.43 8.01 14.30
CA HIS A 157 -1.81 8.48 14.23
C HIS A 157 -2.00 9.80 15.00
N ASN A 158 -1.70 9.79 16.30
CA ASN A 158 -2.03 10.89 17.18
C ASN A 158 -1.27 12.18 16.82
N GLN A 159 0.01 12.07 16.48
CA GLN A 159 0.80 13.23 16.09
C GLN A 159 0.45 13.75 14.71
N THR A 160 0.09 12.87 13.76
CA THR A 160 -0.42 13.31 12.46
C THR A 160 -1.66 14.15 12.64
N MET A 161 -2.64 13.66 13.40
CA MET A 161 -3.89 14.40 13.62
C MET A 161 -3.69 15.67 14.44
N ARG A 162 -2.76 15.67 15.42
CA ARG A 162 -2.39 16.88 16.14
C ARG A 162 -1.79 17.93 15.22
N LEU A 163 -0.85 17.54 14.34
CA LEU A 163 -0.20 18.46 13.38
C LEU A 163 -1.19 18.95 12.31
N ALA A 164 -2.09 18.09 11.83
CA ALA A 164 -3.12 18.48 10.88
C ALA A 164 -4.06 19.54 11.50
N ASN A 165 -4.45 19.36 12.76
CA ASN A 165 -5.21 20.37 13.51
C ASN A 165 -4.46 21.69 13.74
N GLN A 166 -3.13 21.69 13.59
CA GLN A 166 -2.28 22.88 13.64
C GLN A 166 -2.02 23.50 12.26
N GLY A 167 -2.64 22.97 11.20
CA GLY A 167 -2.54 23.49 9.84
C GLY A 167 -1.40 22.91 9.01
N VAL A 168 -0.72 21.86 9.48
CA VAL A 168 0.28 21.15 8.65
C VAL A 168 -0.44 20.48 7.47
N THR A 169 0.04 20.73 6.26
CA THR A 169 -0.56 20.20 5.03
C THR A 169 -0.13 18.75 4.76
N VAL A 170 -0.87 18.06 3.89
CA VAL A 170 -0.57 16.67 3.53
C VAL A 170 0.81 16.51 2.89
N ASN A 171 1.32 17.53 2.21
CA ASN A 171 2.65 17.45 1.57
C ASN A 171 3.79 17.62 2.59
N ASP A 172 3.57 18.43 3.64
CA ASP A 172 4.57 18.71 4.67
C ASP A 172 4.58 17.67 5.80
N MET A 173 3.42 17.01 6.02
CA MET A 173 3.15 16.12 7.15
C MET A 173 4.26 15.10 7.41
N GLY A 174 4.76 14.45 6.34
CA GLY A 174 5.78 13.42 6.50
C GLY A 174 7.07 13.95 7.13
N ARG A 175 7.53 15.14 6.68
CA ARG A 175 8.73 15.79 7.21
C ARG A 175 8.52 16.34 8.62
N GLU A 176 7.32 16.84 8.93
CA GLU A 176 7.01 17.31 10.28
C GLU A 176 6.97 16.17 11.30
N ILE A 177 6.46 15.00 10.92
CA ILE A 177 6.48 13.81 11.77
C ILE A 177 7.90 13.31 12.02
N GLU A 178 8.74 13.22 10.97
CA GLU A 178 10.14 12.76 11.09
C GLU A 178 10.93 13.53 12.15
N LYS A 179 10.67 14.83 12.32
CA LYS A 179 11.34 15.68 13.32
C LYS A 179 11.02 15.33 14.78
N ILE A 180 9.88 14.68 15.02
CA ILE A 180 9.35 14.46 16.38
C ILE A 180 9.27 12.99 16.76
N ILE A 181 9.74 12.07 15.91
CA ILE A 181 9.79 10.63 16.23
C ILE A 181 10.59 10.44 17.53
N PRO A 182 10.06 9.72 18.54
CA PRO A 182 10.76 9.48 19.78
C PRO A 182 12.09 8.74 19.55
N GLU A 183 13.14 9.12 20.28
CA GLU A 183 14.47 8.53 20.15
C GLU A 183 14.45 7.00 20.30
N VAL A 184 13.65 6.47 21.23
CA VAL A 184 13.50 5.02 21.42
C VAL A 184 12.98 4.31 20.16
N GLN A 185 12.09 4.93 19.39
CA GLN A 185 11.60 4.36 18.13
C GLN A 185 12.67 4.46 17.03
N GLN A 186 13.46 5.54 17.01
CA GLN A 186 14.55 5.69 16.05
C GLN A 186 15.70 4.70 16.29
N GLN A 187 16.00 4.39 17.55
CA GLN A 187 17.11 3.53 17.95
C GLN A 187 16.75 2.04 18.09
N THR A 188 15.51 1.66 17.76
CA THR A 188 15.04 0.28 17.85
C THR A 188 14.77 -0.31 16.47
N TRP A 189 15.45 -1.41 16.14
CA TRP A 189 15.39 -2.03 14.81
C TRP A 189 13.98 -2.38 14.35
N TYR A 190 13.17 -3.00 15.21
CA TYR A 190 11.80 -3.39 14.89
C TYR A 190 10.80 -2.23 14.86
N SER A 191 11.26 -0.98 15.01
CA SER A 191 10.46 0.22 14.81
C SER A 191 10.83 0.96 13.53
N ARG A 192 11.94 0.61 12.86
CA ARG A 192 12.45 1.32 11.68
C ARG A 192 11.53 1.18 10.48
N GLY A 193 11.54 2.20 9.63
CA GLY A 193 10.66 2.28 8.45
C GLY A 193 11.17 1.47 7.26
N TYR A 194 11.31 0.14 7.40
CA TYR A 194 11.79 -0.71 6.30
C TYR A 194 10.71 -0.97 5.24
N HIS A 195 9.50 -1.34 5.65
CA HIS A 195 8.39 -1.66 4.74
C HIS A 195 7.47 -0.45 4.52
N GLY A 196 6.88 0.05 5.61
CA GLY A 196 6.28 1.37 5.70
C GLY A 196 7.31 2.41 6.11
N SER A 197 6.94 3.69 6.08
CA SER A 197 7.78 4.77 6.59
C SER A 197 6.91 5.78 7.33
N TYR A 198 7.49 6.39 8.38
CA TYR A 198 6.79 7.41 9.15
C TYR A 198 6.27 8.53 8.25
N SER A 199 7.03 8.88 7.22
CA SER A 199 6.67 9.96 6.30
C SER A 199 5.46 9.64 5.43
N HIS A 200 5.42 8.51 4.71
CA HIS A 200 4.26 8.22 3.85
C HIS A 200 3.06 7.71 4.64
N ASN A 201 3.27 7.02 5.75
CA ASN A 201 2.18 6.58 6.61
C ASN A 201 1.50 7.77 7.31
N ALA A 202 2.23 8.81 7.73
CA ALA A 202 1.61 10.03 8.26
C ALA A 202 0.72 10.73 7.21
N ARG A 203 1.21 10.84 5.97
CA ARG A 203 0.42 11.39 4.85
C ARG A 203 -0.82 10.55 4.57
N ALA A 204 -0.72 9.23 4.68
CA ALA A 204 -1.85 8.33 4.54
C ALA A 204 -2.90 8.53 5.62
N ILE A 205 -2.49 8.66 6.88
CA ILE A 205 -3.41 8.94 7.99
C ILE A 205 -4.12 10.27 7.75
N MET A 206 -3.40 11.31 7.34
CA MET A 206 -4.05 12.58 6.98
C MET A 206 -5.04 12.40 5.83
N ASN A 207 -4.69 11.65 4.79
CA ASN A 207 -5.58 11.37 3.66
C ASN A 207 -6.81 10.55 4.07
N LEU A 208 -6.71 9.67 5.06
CA LEU A 208 -7.86 8.91 5.59
C LEU A 208 -8.90 9.83 6.22
N TYR A 209 -8.47 10.84 6.97
CA TYR A 209 -9.38 11.74 7.71
C TYR A 209 -9.79 12.99 6.94
N LEU A 210 -8.90 13.56 6.12
CA LEU A 210 -9.08 14.87 5.48
C LEU A 210 -9.06 14.80 3.95
N GLY A 211 -8.72 13.65 3.37
CA GLY A 211 -8.56 13.49 1.92
C GLY A 211 -7.26 14.08 1.37
N TYR A 212 -7.17 14.13 0.05
CA TYR A 212 -5.96 14.55 -0.68
C TYR A 212 -5.79 16.07 -0.77
N LEU A 213 -6.83 16.83 -0.40
CA LEU A 213 -6.90 18.27 -0.64
C LEU A 213 -6.18 19.05 0.46
N ASP A 214 -5.17 19.84 0.10
CA ASP A 214 -4.40 20.70 1.02
C ASP A 214 -5.02 22.10 1.22
N LEU A 215 -6.15 22.38 0.58
CA LEU A 215 -6.89 23.65 0.59
C LEU A 215 -6.14 24.87 0.04
N ASN A 216 -5.02 24.67 -0.65
CA ASN A 216 -4.42 25.74 -1.44
C ASN A 216 -5.27 25.99 -2.70
N PRO A 217 -5.75 27.22 -2.96
CA PRO A 217 -6.57 27.48 -4.15
C PRO A 217 -5.91 27.10 -5.49
N THR A 218 -4.58 27.04 -5.55
CA THR A 218 -3.83 26.63 -6.74
C THR A 218 -3.86 25.12 -7.02
N THR A 219 -4.29 24.31 -6.05
CA THR A 219 -4.33 22.83 -6.12
C THR A 219 -5.75 22.26 -6.08
N ILE A 220 -6.79 23.09 -5.94
CA ILE A 220 -8.21 22.66 -5.92
C ILE A 220 -8.60 22.00 -7.24
N ASN A 221 -8.21 22.60 -8.36
CA ASN A 221 -8.39 22.06 -9.71
C ASN A 221 -7.10 22.33 -10.49
N PRO A 222 -6.06 21.50 -10.29
CA PRO A 222 -4.72 21.79 -10.79
C PRO A 222 -4.66 21.67 -12.31
N LEU A 223 -3.67 22.32 -12.92
CA LEU A 223 -3.25 22.01 -14.28
C LEU A 223 -2.91 20.53 -14.43
N GLN A 224 -3.01 20.01 -15.65
CA GLN A 224 -2.50 18.68 -15.96
C GLN A 224 -0.99 18.59 -15.64
N THR A 225 -0.49 17.39 -15.36
CA THR A 225 0.90 17.18 -14.90
C THR A 225 1.93 17.84 -15.82
N ILE A 226 1.80 17.65 -17.14
CA ILE A 226 2.73 18.23 -18.13
C ILE A 226 2.60 19.76 -18.16
N ASP A 227 1.39 20.28 -18.29
CA ASP A 227 1.14 21.73 -18.33
C ASP A 227 1.71 22.43 -17.08
N LYS A 228 1.52 21.84 -15.89
CA LYS A 228 2.05 22.37 -14.63
C LYS A 228 3.59 22.48 -14.66
N SER A 229 4.27 21.44 -15.11
CA SER A 229 5.73 21.46 -15.25
C SER A 229 6.18 22.55 -16.23
N CYS A 230 5.45 22.74 -17.34
CA CYS A 230 5.83 23.69 -18.38
C CYS A 230 5.63 25.15 -17.99
N VAL A 231 4.72 25.46 -17.07
CA VAL A 231 4.64 26.80 -16.47
C VAL A 231 5.98 27.24 -15.87
N TYR A 232 6.68 26.35 -15.15
CA TYR A 232 7.98 26.68 -14.55
C TYR A 232 9.11 26.74 -15.58
N VAL A 233 9.11 25.82 -16.56
CA VAL A 233 10.11 25.78 -17.63
C VAL A 233 10.02 27.00 -18.54
N GLU A 234 8.81 27.43 -18.91
CA GLU A 234 8.59 28.64 -19.72
C GLU A 234 8.99 29.91 -18.98
N ALA A 235 8.76 29.97 -17.66
CA ALA A 235 9.10 31.14 -16.85
C ALA A 235 10.61 31.30 -16.63
N ALA A 236 11.34 30.20 -16.38
CA ALA A 236 12.77 30.25 -16.03
C ALA A 236 13.73 29.94 -17.19
N GLY A 237 13.26 29.19 -18.18
CA GLY A 237 14.06 28.63 -19.27
C GLY A 237 14.62 27.24 -18.93
N ALA A 238 14.49 26.30 -19.87
CA ALA A 238 14.93 24.91 -19.71
C ALA A 238 16.43 24.78 -19.38
N GLU A 239 17.27 25.58 -20.03
CA GLU A 239 18.72 25.59 -19.78
C GLU A 239 19.04 26.04 -18.36
N THR A 240 18.41 27.12 -17.89
CA THR A 240 18.57 27.65 -16.52
C THR A 240 18.22 26.59 -15.48
N LEU A 241 17.06 25.93 -15.63
CA LEU A 241 16.61 24.89 -14.71
C LEU A 241 17.53 23.67 -14.74
N THR A 242 18.03 23.29 -15.92
CA THR A 242 18.97 22.17 -16.07
C THR A 242 20.30 22.47 -15.37
N GLN A 243 20.86 23.68 -15.56
CA GLN A 243 22.10 24.10 -14.89
C GLN A 243 21.93 24.16 -13.37
N ALA A 244 20.80 24.68 -12.89
CA ALA A 244 20.48 24.69 -11.47
C ALA A 244 20.32 23.26 -10.92
N GLY A 245 19.62 22.39 -11.64
CA GLY A 245 19.46 20.97 -11.28
C GLY A 245 20.81 20.26 -11.14
N LYS A 246 21.74 20.48 -12.09
CA LYS A 246 23.11 19.98 -12.01
C LYS A 246 23.85 20.51 -10.78
N ALA A 247 23.76 21.80 -10.48
CA ALA A 247 24.39 22.38 -9.29
C ALA A 247 23.80 21.83 -7.97
N HIS A 248 22.50 21.52 -7.94
CA HIS A 248 21.89 20.82 -6.80
C HIS A 248 22.42 19.39 -6.66
N PHE A 249 22.52 18.65 -7.76
CA PHE A 249 23.07 17.30 -7.78
C PHE A 249 24.52 17.25 -7.28
N GLU A 250 25.39 18.12 -7.79
CA GLU A 250 26.81 18.21 -7.38
C GLU A 250 26.96 18.59 -5.90
N ALA A 251 25.97 19.27 -5.33
CA ALA A 251 25.92 19.61 -3.90
C ALA A 251 25.27 18.53 -3.02
N GLY A 252 24.89 17.37 -3.57
CA GLY A 252 24.21 16.29 -2.85
C GLY A 252 22.74 16.57 -2.52
N ARG A 253 22.13 17.59 -3.15
CA ARG A 253 20.73 18.01 -2.94
C ARG A 253 19.82 17.36 -3.99
N TYR A 254 19.67 16.05 -3.87
CA TYR A 254 19.04 15.22 -4.91
C TYR A 254 17.54 15.49 -5.08
N GLN A 255 16.79 15.76 -4.00
CA GLN A 255 15.35 16.03 -4.15
C GLN A 255 15.10 17.33 -4.93
N GLU A 256 15.91 18.37 -4.67
CA GLU A 256 15.86 19.64 -5.37
C GLU A 256 16.29 19.49 -6.83
N ALA A 257 17.36 18.74 -7.10
CA ALA A 257 17.77 18.43 -8.46
C ALA A 257 16.65 17.70 -9.24
N SER A 258 16.02 16.69 -8.62
CA SER A 258 14.92 15.94 -9.23
C SER A 258 13.73 16.82 -9.56
N GLN A 259 13.37 17.76 -8.69
CA GLN A 259 12.24 18.66 -8.95
C GLN A 259 12.45 19.45 -10.24
N LEU A 260 13.62 20.08 -10.40
CA LEU A 260 13.93 20.91 -11.55
C LEU A 260 14.08 20.09 -12.83
N LEU A 261 14.82 18.98 -12.77
CA LEU A 261 15.07 18.13 -13.93
C LEU A 261 13.81 17.39 -14.39
N ASN A 262 12.94 16.97 -13.46
CA ASN A 262 11.64 16.39 -13.81
C ASN A 262 10.77 17.37 -14.58
N ASP A 263 10.69 18.63 -14.13
CA ASP A 263 9.85 19.63 -14.83
C ASP A 263 10.36 19.89 -16.25
N VAL A 264 11.68 19.97 -16.45
CA VAL A 264 12.28 20.07 -17.80
C VAL A 264 11.95 18.84 -18.65
N LEU A 265 12.14 17.63 -18.10
CA LEU A 265 11.86 16.39 -18.84
C LEU A 265 10.38 16.23 -19.18
N GLN A 266 9.45 16.65 -18.31
CA GLN A 266 8.01 16.58 -18.57
C GLN A 266 7.59 17.45 -19.76
N CYS A 267 8.30 18.55 -20.01
CA CYS A 267 8.01 19.45 -21.14
C CYS A 267 8.67 19.01 -22.45
N ASP A 268 9.81 18.33 -22.35
CA ASP A 268 10.50 17.76 -23.49
C ASP A 268 10.98 16.34 -23.14
N HIS A 269 10.10 15.37 -23.39
CA HIS A 269 10.37 13.95 -23.12
C HIS A 269 11.54 13.40 -23.96
N SER A 270 11.97 14.12 -25.00
CA SER A 270 13.07 13.73 -25.87
C SER A 270 14.44 14.23 -25.40
N ASN A 271 14.49 15.03 -24.33
CA ASN A 271 15.73 15.60 -23.80
C ASN A 271 16.58 14.56 -23.07
N GLU A 272 17.39 13.82 -23.84
CA GLU A 272 18.21 12.72 -23.31
C GLU A 272 19.19 13.15 -22.20
N PRO A 273 19.93 14.28 -22.31
CA PRO A 273 20.81 14.71 -21.23
C PRO A 273 20.09 14.94 -19.90
N VAL A 274 18.91 15.56 -19.92
CA VAL A 274 18.10 15.79 -18.71
C VAL A 274 17.53 14.48 -18.17
N ARG A 275 17.11 13.57 -19.05
CA ARG A 275 16.64 12.23 -18.69
C ARG A 275 17.69 11.44 -17.91
N GLU A 276 18.93 11.43 -18.39
CA GLU A 276 20.06 10.75 -17.70
C GLU A 276 20.37 11.42 -16.36
N MET A 277 20.46 12.76 -16.30
CA MET A 277 20.70 13.48 -15.04
C MET A 277 19.58 13.25 -14.01
N LEU A 278 18.32 13.17 -14.45
CA LEU A 278 17.20 12.85 -13.57
C LEU A 278 17.30 11.42 -13.04
N ALA A 279 17.68 10.46 -13.89
CA ALA A 279 17.91 9.08 -13.49
C ALA A 279 19.02 8.96 -12.44
N ASP A 280 20.15 9.66 -12.61
CA ASP A 280 21.22 9.72 -11.61
C ASP A 280 20.70 10.26 -10.27
N THR A 281 19.83 11.26 -10.33
CA THR A 281 19.28 11.89 -9.13
C THR A 281 18.32 10.95 -8.37
N TRP A 282 17.49 10.20 -9.09
CA TRP A 282 16.65 9.17 -8.48
C TRP A 282 17.49 8.01 -7.95
N GLU A 283 18.55 7.60 -8.65
CA GLU A 283 19.45 6.54 -8.20
C GLU A 283 20.08 6.87 -6.85
N GLN A 284 20.60 8.10 -6.66
CA GLN A 284 21.14 8.54 -5.37
C GLN A 284 20.09 8.56 -4.26
N GLN A 285 18.86 8.97 -4.54
CA GLN A 285 17.76 8.89 -3.58
C GLN A 285 17.41 7.44 -3.22
N GLY A 286 17.47 6.54 -4.19
CA GLY A 286 17.30 5.11 -3.97
C GLY A 286 18.36 4.53 -3.04
N TYR A 287 19.63 4.93 -3.23
CA TYR A 287 20.73 4.47 -2.37
C TYR A 287 20.65 4.98 -0.93
N GLN A 288 20.05 6.16 -0.71
CA GLN A 288 19.87 6.73 0.63
C GLN A 288 18.57 6.28 1.33
N SER A 289 17.71 5.53 0.65
CA SER A 289 16.42 5.12 1.19
C SER A 289 16.56 3.86 2.07
N GLU A 290 16.23 3.99 3.36
CA GLU A 290 16.07 2.85 4.28
C GLU A 290 14.78 2.07 3.99
N THR A 291 13.71 2.76 3.54
CA THR A 291 12.44 2.14 3.16
C THR A 291 12.56 1.46 1.81
N MET A 292 12.32 0.15 1.75
CA MET A 292 12.44 -0.67 0.54
C MET A 292 11.58 -0.13 -0.61
N ALA A 293 10.36 0.33 -0.31
CA ALA A 293 9.43 0.79 -1.34
C ALA A 293 9.93 2.07 -2.01
N TRP A 294 10.64 2.92 -1.26
CA TRP A 294 11.23 4.14 -1.77
C TRP A 294 12.46 3.79 -2.61
N ARG A 295 13.38 2.99 -2.05
CA ARG A 295 14.57 2.51 -2.77
C ARG A 295 14.20 1.93 -4.13
N ASN A 296 13.34 0.92 -4.13
CA ASN A 296 12.97 0.21 -5.33
C ASN A 296 12.23 1.11 -6.33
N SER A 297 11.35 2.01 -5.87
CA SER A 297 10.62 2.92 -6.76
C SER A 297 11.55 3.92 -7.43
N TYR A 298 12.50 4.48 -6.70
CA TYR A 298 13.50 5.39 -7.25
C TYR A 298 14.40 4.68 -8.27
N LEU A 299 14.92 3.50 -7.93
CA LEU A 299 15.79 2.74 -8.82
C LEU A 299 15.05 2.21 -10.06
N GLN A 300 13.81 1.75 -9.92
CA GLN A 300 12.97 1.33 -11.04
C GLN A 300 12.65 2.52 -11.96
N GLY A 301 12.38 3.70 -11.39
CA GLY A 301 12.22 4.93 -12.16
C GLY A 301 13.48 5.28 -12.96
N ALA A 302 14.65 5.26 -12.32
CA ALA A 302 15.93 5.52 -12.98
C ALA A 302 16.21 4.51 -14.10
N TYR A 303 15.95 3.22 -13.84
CA TYR A 303 16.06 2.16 -14.83
C TYR A 303 15.18 2.41 -16.06
N GLU A 304 13.92 2.78 -15.86
CA GLU A 304 13.01 3.08 -16.96
C GLU A 304 13.41 4.33 -17.74
N LEU A 305 13.92 5.38 -17.08
CA LEU A 305 14.44 6.56 -17.77
C LEU A 305 15.63 6.22 -18.67
N ARG A 306 16.56 5.39 -18.20
CA ARG A 306 17.78 5.04 -18.95
C ARG A 306 17.52 4.05 -20.09
N THR A 307 16.59 3.12 -19.89
CA THR A 307 16.42 1.98 -20.82
C THR A 307 15.17 2.06 -21.67
N GLY A 308 14.14 2.79 -21.23
CA GLY A 308 12.79 2.73 -21.80
C GLY A 308 12.09 1.37 -21.63
N ILE A 309 12.68 0.43 -20.88
CA ILE A 309 12.14 -0.93 -20.72
C ILE A 309 11.15 -0.94 -19.57
N ILE A 310 9.89 -1.22 -19.90
CA ILE A 310 8.85 -1.55 -18.92
C ILE A 310 8.80 -3.08 -18.79
N GLY A 311 9.28 -3.62 -17.66
CA GLY A 311 9.26 -5.05 -17.39
C GLY A 311 7.85 -5.61 -17.17
N GLU A 312 7.74 -6.93 -17.06
CA GLU A 312 6.45 -7.58 -16.78
C GLU A 312 5.94 -7.27 -15.36
N THR A 313 4.62 -7.17 -15.23
CA THR A 313 3.96 -6.96 -13.94
C THR A 313 3.55 -8.30 -13.31
N ILE A 314 3.52 -8.36 -11.99
CA ILE A 314 3.03 -9.53 -11.24
C ILE A 314 1.56 -9.76 -11.60
N LYS A 315 1.27 -10.91 -12.19
CA LYS A 315 -0.09 -11.36 -12.52
C LYS A 315 -0.67 -12.10 -11.32
N MET A 316 -1.60 -11.45 -10.63
CA MET A 316 -2.31 -12.05 -9.48
C MET A 316 -3.56 -12.82 -9.89
N ALA A 317 -4.11 -12.57 -11.08
CA ALA A 317 -5.25 -13.31 -11.57
C ALA A 317 -4.86 -14.75 -11.90
N SER A 318 -5.55 -15.71 -11.31
CA SER A 318 -5.44 -17.14 -11.60
C SER A 318 -6.83 -17.77 -11.70
N VAL A 319 -6.91 -19.00 -12.19
CA VAL A 319 -8.18 -19.74 -12.27
C VAL A 319 -8.83 -19.84 -10.89
N ASP A 320 -8.03 -20.10 -9.84
CA ASP A 320 -8.51 -20.21 -8.47
C ASP A 320 -9.07 -18.86 -7.97
N ILE A 321 -8.37 -17.75 -8.25
CA ILE A 321 -8.86 -16.42 -7.84
C ILE A 321 -10.17 -16.08 -8.55
N ILE A 322 -10.28 -16.36 -9.85
CA ILE A 322 -11.51 -16.13 -10.62
C ILE A 322 -12.65 -17.01 -10.08
N ALA A 323 -12.40 -18.29 -9.83
CA ALA A 323 -13.39 -19.22 -9.31
C ALA A 323 -13.90 -18.87 -7.90
N ASN A 324 -13.10 -18.17 -7.09
CA ASN A 324 -13.45 -17.71 -5.75
C ASN A 324 -13.90 -16.24 -5.71
N THR A 325 -13.97 -15.55 -6.86
CA THR A 325 -14.47 -14.17 -6.91
C THR A 325 -16.00 -14.20 -6.90
N PRO A 326 -16.68 -13.56 -5.93
CA PRO A 326 -18.14 -13.49 -5.93
C PRO A 326 -18.68 -12.91 -7.25
N THR A 327 -19.82 -13.41 -7.73
CA THR A 327 -20.41 -12.98 -9.01
C THR A 327 -20.56 -11.45 -9.07
N THR A 328 -20.99 -10.82 -7.97
CA THR A 328 -21.05 -9.35 -7.84
C THR A 328 -19.72 -8.68 -8.17
N GLY A 329 -18.61 -9.16 -7.60
CA GLY A 329 -17.28 -8.60 -7.84
C GLY A 329 -16.80 -8.78 -9.28
N PHE A 330 -17.19 -9.88 -9.94
CA PHE A 330 -16.92 -10.08 -11.37
C PHE A 330 -17.71 -9.10 -12.23
N LEU A 331 -18.99 -8.87 -11.93
CA LEU A 331 -19.83 -7.92 -12.66
C LEU A 331 -19.36 -6.47 -12.45
N ASP A 332 -18.96 -6.10 -11.22
CA ASP A 332 -18.36 -4.80 -10.95
C ASP A 332 -17.06 -4.59 -11.74
N PHE A 333 -16.25 -5.64 -11.89
CA PHE A 333 -15.06 -5.60 -12.74
C PHE A 333 -15.40 -5.38 -14.22
N LEU A 334 -16.47 -6.00 -14.73
CA LEU A 334 -16.97 -5.74 -16.09
C LEU A 334 -17.43 -4.28 -16.23
N SER A 335 -18.11 -3.73 -15.23
CA SER A 335 -18.52 -2.33 -15.22
C SER A 335 -17.32 -1.38 -15.32
N VAL A 336 -16.25 -1.63 -14.55
CA VAL A 336 -14.99 -0.87 -14.63
C VAL A 336 -14.32 -1.00 -16.00
N SER A 337 -14.42 -2.17 -16.64
CA SER A 337 -13.77 -2.46 -17.92
C SER A 337 -14.50 -1.85 -19.12
N MET A 338 -15.74 -1.37 -18.94
CA MET A 338 -16.55 -0.87 -20.03
C MET A 338 -16.04 0.48 -20.56
N ASN A 339 -15.89 0.59 -21.89
CA ASN A 339 -15.62 1.87 -22.55
C ASN A 339 -16.91 2.68 -22.71
N GLY A 340 -17.21 3.53 -21.72
CA GLY A 340 -18.42 4.37 -21.70
C GLY A 340 -18.59 5.26 -22.93
N PRO A 341 -17.57 6.03 -23.37
CA PRO A 341 -17.66 6.82 -24.60
C PRO A 341 -18.07 6.00 -25.83
N LYS A 342 -17.51 4.78 -25.98
CA LYS A 342 -17.87 3.91 -27.10
C LYS A 342 -19.30 3.36 -26.98
N ALA A 343 -19.73 3.03 -25.77
CA ALA A 343 -21.12 2.60 -25.51
C ALA A 343 -22.14 3.69 -25.89
N ILE A 344 -21.83 4.96 -25.59
CA ILE A 344 -22.65 6.11 -26.00
C ILE A 344 -22.68 6.26 -27.52
N GLU A 345 -21.52 6.18 -28.19
CA GLU A 345 -21.42 6.27 -29.66
C GLU A 345 -22.29 5.20 -30.35
N LEU A 346 -22.34 4.00 -29.77
CA LEU A 346 -23.14 2.88 -30.28
C LEU A 346 -24.61 2.94 -29.85
N GLY A 347 -25.01 3.89 -29.01
CA GLY A 347 -26.37 4.00 -28.48
C GLY A 347 -26.79 2.78 -27.64
N LEU A 348 -25.86 2.19 -26.88
CA LEU A 348 -26.17 1.05 -26.04
C LEU A 348 -27.09 1.45 -24.89
N ASP A 349 -28.29 0.88 -24.89
CA ASP A 349 -29.33 1.05 -23.88
C ASP A 349 -30.13 -0.25 -23.79
N PHE A 350 -29.82 -1.08 -22.78
CA PHE A 350 -30.48 -2.37 -22.58
C PHE A 350 -30.29 -2.89 -21.16
N SER A 351 -31.16 -3.81 -20.78
CA SER A 351 -31.15 -4.54 -19.52
C SER A 351 -30.85 -6.04 -19.74
N LEU A 352 -30.18 -6.65 -18.78
CA LEU A 352 -29.85 -8.07 -18.73
C LEU A 352 -30.33 -8.65 -17.41
N THR A 353 -30.96 -9.82 -17.46
CA THR A 353 -31.09 -10.68 -16.28
C THR A 353 -30.07 -11.79 -16.38
N ILE A 354 -29.24 -11.98 -15.37
CA ILE A 354 -28.19 -13.01 -15.34
C ILE A 354 -28.58 -14.02 -14.27
N VAL A 355 -28.74 -15.28 -14.65
CA VAL A 355 -29.07 -16.36 -13.72
C VAL A 355 -27.82 -17.25 -13.56
N HIS A 356 -27.30 -17.35 -12.35
CA HIS A 356 -26.20 -18.25 -12.02
C HIS A 356 -26.74 -19.46 -11.24
N PRO A 357 -27.21 -20.52 -11.94
CA PRO A 357 -27.96 -21.60 -11.30
C PRO A 357 -27.13 -22.42 -10.31
N ASP A 358 -25.83 -22.59 -10.57
CA ASP A 358 -24.94 -23.41 -9.75
C ASP A 358 -24.76 -22.85 -8.33
N VAL A 359 -24.71 -21.53 -8.19
CA VAL A 359 -24.63 -20.83 -6.89
C VAL A 359 -25.97 -20.23 -6.44
N LYS A 360 -27.03 -20.42 -7.22
CA LYS A 360 -28.41 -19.97 -6.95
C LYS A 360 -28.53 -18.45 -6.77
N GLU A 361 -27.80 -17.70 -7.60
CA GLU A 361 -27.83 -16.25 -7.60
C GLU A 361 -28.55 -15.73 -8.85
N ASN A 362 -29.28 -14.62 -8.70
CA ASN A 362 -29.82 -13.86 -9.82
C ASN A 362 -29.25 -12.44 -9.76
N PHE A 363 -29.03 -11.86 -10.92
CA PHE A 363 -28.61 -10.48 -11.05
C PHE A 363 -29.44 -9.77 -12.10
N TYR A 364 -29.67 -8.49 -11.86
CA TYR A 364 -30.21 -7.57 -12.85
C TYR A 364 -29.12 -6.54 -13.17
N ALA A 365 -28.87 -6.34 -14.45
CA ALA A 365 -27.90 -5.38 -14.92
C ALA A 365 -28.47 -4.46 -15.99
N GLU A 366 -28.04 -3.20 -15.99
CA GLU A 366 -28.44 -2.20 -16.96
C GLU A 366 -27.21 -1.56 -17.58
N VAL A 367 -27.20 -1.49 -18.91
CA VAL A 367 -26.28 -0.64 -19.67
C VAL A 367 -27.07 0.56 -20.14
N SER A 368 -26.73 1.74 -19.64
CA SER A 368 -27.29 2.99 -20.12
C SER A 368 -26.32 4.14 -19.86
N ASN A 369 -26.41 5.21 -20.67
CA ASN A 369 -25.61 6.43 -20.48
C ASN A 369 -24.10 6.20 -20.40
N GLY A 370 -23.59 5.18 -21.10
CA GLY A 370 -22.17 4.82 -21.06
C GLY A 370 -21.71 4.19 -19.74
N ASN A 371 -22.65 3.67 -18.94
CA ASN A 371 -22.36 2.93 -17.70
C ASN A 371 -23.04 1.55 -17.70
N LEU A 372 -22.42 0.59 -16.99
CA LEU A 372 -23.01 -0.71 -16.65
C LEU A 372 -23.17 -0.76 -15.13
N THR A 373 -24.37 -1.05 -14.66
CA THR A 373 -24.63 -1.33 -13.24
C THR A 373 -25.22 -2.72 -13.12
N ALA A 374 -24.75 -3.51 -12.19
CA ALA A 374 -25.33 -4.81 -11.86
C ALA A 374 -25.62 -4.89 -10.36
N ILE A 375 -26.70 -5.57 -9.99
CA ILE A 375 -27.05 -5.83 -8.60
C ILE A 375 -27.63 -7.23 -8.47
N GLN A 376 -27.35 -7.87 -7.34
CA GLN A 376 -27.98 -9.15 -6.99
C GLN A 376 -29.46 -8.94 -6.66
N THR A 377 -30.31 -9.85 -7.11
CA THR A 377 -31.76 -9.79 -6.90
C THR A 377 -32.29 -11.10 -6.31
N ASP A 378 -33.31 -11.01 -5.46
CA ASP A 378 -33.95 -12.19 -4.85
C ASP A 378 -34.75 -13.00 -5.87
N SER A 379 -35.21 -12.35 -6.94
CA SER A 379 -35.99 -12.92 -8.03
C SER A 379 -35.41 -12.58 -9.40
N ILE A 380 -35.78 -13.37 -10.41
CA ILE A 380 -35.50 -13.07 -11.81
C ILE A 380 -36.31 -11.83 -12.20
N GLU A 381 -35.61 -10.74 -12.48
CA GLU A 381 -36.21 -9.51 -12.96
C GLU A 381 -36.49 -9.58 -14.46
N LYS A 382 -37.44 -8.78 -14.94
CA LYS A 382 -37.73 -8.67 -16.37
C LYS A 382 -36.70 -7.72 -17.01
N ALA A 383 -36.01 -8.22 -18.03
CA ALA A 383 -35.04 -7.46 -18.81
C ALA A 383 -35.25 -7.66 -20.32
N ASP A 384 -34.50 -6.94 -21.14
CA ASP A 384 -34.51 -7.07 -22.61
C ASP A 384 -34.01 -8.45 -23.06
N THR A 385 -33.09 -9.04 -22.30
CA THR A 385 -32.63 -10.42 -22.48
C THR A 385 -32.27 -11.08 -21.15
N SER A 386 -32.21 -12.41 -21.16
CA SER A 386 -31.80 -13.22 -20.01
C SER A 386 -30.65 -14.14 -20.41
N LEU A 387 -29.64 -14.24 -19.54
CA LEU A 387 -28.42 -15.04 -19.71
C LEU A 387 -28.38 -16.16 -18.67
#